data_AF-A0AAW2KHM1-F1
#
_entry.id   AF-A0AAW2KHM1-F1
#
_cell.length_a   1.000
_cell.length_b   1.000
_cell.length_c   1.000
_cell.angle_alpha   90.00
_cell.angle_beta   90.00
_cell.angle_gamma   90.00
#
_symmetry.space_group_name_H-M   'P 1'
#
loop_
_entity.id
_entity.type
_entity.pdbx_description
1 polymer ?
#
loop_
_entity_poly.entity_id
_entity_poly.type
_entity_poly.pdbx_seq_one_letter_code
_entity_poly.pdbx_strand_id
1 'polypeptide(L)'
;MKNLSSSCLRFFTLLLLFLACVVDVHGDTITCYTRKSPCFLKQLKCPTECPSKQPTNSYAKVCHLNCNSPVCKPECKNKKPNCNGPGAACLDPRFIGADGTVFYFHGRSNHHFTLVSDPNLHINARFIGLRFVGRQRDFTWIQALGILFDAHTFSVEATKARKWDQETDHLKFSYDGQELTVPSVWESPENIIKVERTSEKNSVVISLPEVAEISINVVPVTKEDDRIHNYRIPSDDCFAHLEVQFRFYGLSGNVEGVLGRTYQSDFVNPVKLGVAMPVVGGEDKYRTSSLLATDCARCVFPEVEF
;
A
#
# COMPACT_ATOMS: atom_id res chain seq x y z
N MET A 1 -3.95 42.10 64.33
CA MET A 1 -4.23 40.73 63.85
C MET A 1 -3.24 40.40 62.74
N LYS A 2 -2.71 39.18 62.81
CA LYS A 2 -1.48 38.70 62.17
C LYS A 2 -1.54 38.83 60.63
N ASN A 3 -0.52 39.45 60.04
CA ASN A 3 -0.25 39.41 58.60
C ASN A 3 0.17 37.99 58.23
N LEU A 4 -0.83 37.12 58.01
CA LEU A 4 -0.62 35.75 57.61
C LEU A 4 -0.28 35.72 56.12
N SER A 5 1.03 35.65 55.87
CA SER A 5 1.61 34.80 54.84
C SER A 5 1.33 35.14 53.37
N SER A 6 1.92 36.26 52.92
CA SER A 6 2.29 36.44 51.50
C SER A 6 3.31 35.37 51.02
N SER A 7 4.01 34.72 51.95
CA SER A 7 4.94 33.62 51.68
C SER A 7 4.24 32.30 51.32
N CYS A 8 3.09 31.99 51.93
CA CYS A 8 2.34 30.76 51.65
C CYS A 8 1.70 30.76 50.25
N LEU A 9 1.26 31.94 49.77
CA LEU A 9 0.67 32.07 48.43
C LEU A 9 1.70 31.89 47.31
N ARG A 10 2.97 32.29 47.56
CA ARG A 10 4.09 32.06 46.64
C ARG A 10 4.58 30.61 46.64
N PHE A 11 4.50 29.92 47.79
CA PHE A 11 4.80 28.50 47.88
C PHE A 11 3.75 27.64 47.18
N PHE A 12 2.47 27.99 47.28
CA PHE A 12 1.39 27.28 46.58
C PHE A 12 1.45 27.46 45.06
N THR A 13 1.86 28.63 44.57
CA THR A 13 2.04 28.86 43.13
C THR A 13 3.31 28.18 42.57
N LEU A 14 4.39 28.10 43.34
CA LEU A 14 5.57 27.28 42.97
C LEU A 14 5.28 25.78 43.03
N LEU A 15 4.44 25.32 43.97
CA LEU A 15 4.04 23.91 44.06
C LEU A 15 3.05 23.51 42.95
N LEU A 16 2.15 24.42 42.55
CA LEU A 16 1.23 24.22 41.42
C LEU A 16 1.91 24.31 40.04
N LEU A 17 3.07 24.99 39.94
CA LEU A 17 3.89 25.03 38.71
C LEU A 17 4.77 23.77 38.52
N PHE A 18 4.97 22.95 39.54
CA PHE A 18 5.73 21.69 39.46
C PHE A 18 4.86 20.43 39.30
N LEU A 19 3.54 20.61 39.12
CA LEU A 19 2.62 19.56 38.68
C LEU A 19 2.14 19.80 37.24
N ALA A 20 2.98 20.44 36.41
CA ALA A 20 3.01 20.06 35.01
C ALA A 20 3.53 18.62 34.99
N CYS A 21 2.62 17.65 35.11
CA CYS A 21 2.88 16.29 34.68
C CYS A 21 3.34 16.41 33.23
N VAL A 22 4.65 16.42 33.02
CA VAL A 22 5.24 16.03 31.76
C VAL A 22 4.80 14.59 31.64
N VAL A 23 3.67 14.38 30.96
CA VAL A 23 3.30 13.07 30.49
C VAL A 23 4.41 12.75 29.50
N ASP A 24 5.46 12.11 30.01
CA ASP A 24 6.53 11.62 29.19
C ASP A 24 5.85 10.58 28.31
N VAL A 25 5.50 11.00 27.09
CA VAL A 25 4.93 10.12 26.08
C VAL A 25 6.04 9.15 25.74
N HIS A 26 6.16 8.11 26.56
CA HIS A 26 7.08 7.01 26.36
C HIS A 26 6.64 6.33 25.08
N GLY A 27 7.25 6.75 23.96
CA GLY A 27 7.01 6.14 22.68
C GLY A 27 7.35 4.66 22.74
N ASP A 28 6.55 3.86 22.03
CA ASP A 28 6.73 2.44 21.84
C ASP A 28 8.18 2.13 21.42
N THR A 29 8.60 0.91 21.74
CA THR A 29 9.76 0.29 21.11
C THR A 29 9.31 -0.65 20.01
N ILE A 30 10.13 -0.73 18.95
CA ILE A 30 9.94 -1.60 17.80
C ILE A 30 11.18 -2.47 17.60
N THR A 31 10.98 -3.72 17.17
CA THR A 31 12.03 -4.73 17.02
C THR A 31 11.70 -5.69 15.89
N CYS A 32 12.72 -6.09 15.15
CA CYS A 32 12.62 -7.12 14.13
C CYS A 32 13.08 -8.47 14.67
N TYR A 33 12.33 -9.53 14.37
CA TYR A 33 12.63 -10.89 14.82
C TYR A 33 13.19 -11.80 13.72
N THR A 34 13.27 -11.31 12.48
CA THR A 34 13.85 -12.07 11.36
C THR A 34 15.36 -12.15 11.52
N ARG A 35 15.94 -13.35 11.63
CA ARG A 35 17.38 -13.56 11.88
C ARG A 35 18.31 -12.89 10.87
N LYS A 36 17.91 -12.83 9.60
CA LYS A 36 18.69 -12.23 8.51
C LYS A 36 18.59 -10.70 8.47
N SER A 37 17.67 -10.10 9.24
CA SER A 37 17.47 -8.65 9.27
C SER A 37 18.71 -7.94 9.84
N PRO A 38 19.16 -6.83 9.22
CA PRO A 38 20.13 -5.92 9.84
C PRO A 38 19.67 -5.34 11.20
N CYS A 39 18.38 -5.45 11.50
CA CYS A 39 17.71 -5.05 12.74
C CYS A 39 17.43 -6.16 13.73
N PHE A 40 17.95 -7.38 13.50
CA PHE A 40 17.61 -8.53 14.33
C PHE A 40 17.82 -8.26 15.82
N LEU A 41 16.73 -8.37 16.60
CA LEU A 41 16.64 -8.15 18.05
C LEU A 41 17.08 -6.77 18.55
N LYS A 42 17.23 -5.77 17.68
CA LYS A 42 17.48 -4.39 18.10
C LYS A 42 16.18 -3.76 18.60
N GLN A 43 16.14 -3.40 19.87
CA GLN A 43 15.07 -2.56 20.42
C GLN A 43 15.33 -1.10 20.07
N LEU A 44 14.47 -0.53 19.23
CA LEU A 44 14.59 0.84 18.75
C LEU A 44 13.39 1.66 19.24
N LYS A 45 13.65 2.87 19.73
CA LYS A 45 12.59 3.78 20.18
C LYS A 45 11.91 4.42 18.98
N CYS A 46 10.58 4.47 19.00
CA CYS A 46 9.81 5.15 17.98
C CYS A 46 10.06 6.67 17.99
N PRO A 47 10.05 7.34 16.82
CA PRO A 47 10.22 8.78 16.74
C PRO A 47 9.10 9.52 17.49
N THR A 48 9.40 10.69 18.03
CA THR A 48 8.43 11.49 18.81
C THR A 48 7.24 11.96 17.97
N GLU A 49 7.41 12.08 16.65
CA GLU A 49 6.35 12.45 15.70
C GLU A 49 5.34 11.31 15.46
N CYS A 50 5.70 10.08 15.79
CA CYS A 50 4.86 8.89 15.69
C CYS A 50 5.22 7.90 16.82
N PRO A 51 4.89 8.22 18.08
CA PRO A 51 5.38 7.46 19.22
C PRO A 51 4.72 6.09 19.35
N SER A 52 3.71 5.75 18.54
CA SER A 52 2.97 4.49 18.65
C SER A 52 3.05 3.67 17.36
N LYS A 53 3.15 2.35 17.50
CA LYS A 53 3.02 1.37 16.40
C LYS A 53 1.59 1.27 15.91
N GLN A 54 0.61 1.46 16.80
CA GLN A 54 -0.83 1.33 16.53
C GLN A 54 -1.60 2.46 17.21
N PRO A 55 -1.47 3.72 16.72
CA PRO A 55 -2.18 4.84 17.30
C PRO A 55 -3.69 4.70 17.10
N THR A 56 -4.48 5.10 18.10
CA THR A 56 -5.96 5.10 18.04
C THR A 56 -6.51 6.10 17.03
N ASN A 57 -5.86 7.25 16.87
CA ASN A 57 -6.22 8.24 15.85
C ASN A 57 -5.93 7.69 14.44
N SER A 58 -6.93 7.69 13.56
CA SER A 58 -6.82 7.23 12.17
C SER A 58 -5.95 8.13 11.27
N TYR A 59 -5.73 9.39 11.65
CA TYR A 59 -4.86 10.34 10.94
C TYR A 59 -3.43 10.38 11.47
N ALA A 60 -3.16 9.74 12.61
CA ALA A 60 -1.83 9.71 13.20
C ALA A 60 -0.89 8.83 12.37
N LYS A 61 0.37 9.29 12.25
CA LYS A 61 1.44 8.47 11.68
C LYS A 61 1.77 7.30 12.60
N VAL A 62 2.14 6.18 12.00
CA VAL A 62 2.55 4.96 12.70
C VAL A 62 4.06 4.86 12.74
N CYS A 63 4.59 4.36 13.85
CA CYS A 63 5.97 3.93 13.94
C CYS A 63 6.15 2.65 13.14
N HIS A 64 6.96 2.72 12.08
CA HIS A 64 7.29 1.60 11.22
C HIS A 64 8.79 1.35 11.22
N LEU A 65 9.20 0.08 11.13
CA LEU A 65 10.60 -0.30 10.98
C LEU A 65 10.74 -1.20 9.77
N ASN A 66 11.44 -0.72 8.74
CA ASN A 66 11.84 -1.58 7.64
C ASN A 66 12.96 -2.52 8.11
N CYS A 67 12.59 -3.75 8.45
CA CYS A 67 13.53 -4.78 8.91
C CYS A 67 14.60 -5.14 7.87
N ASN A 68 14.41 -4.83 6.59
CA ASN A 68 15.40 -5.10 5.54
C ASN A 68 16.32 -3.90 5.29
N SER A 69 16.07 -2.75 5.92
CA SER A 69 16.89 -1.55 5.75
C SER A 69 18.26 -1.74 6.41
N PRO A 70 19.37 -1.47 5.69
CA PRO A 70 20.71 -1.52 6.28
C PRO A 70 20.91 -0.43 7.35
N VAL A 71 20.14 0.66 7.29
CA VAL A 71 20.21 1.77 8.24
C VAL A 71 19.61 1.39 9.59
N CYS A 72 18.63 0.49 9.58
CA CYS A 72 17.94 0.01 10.77
C CYS A 72 17.41 1.13 11.68
N LYS A 73 16.54 1.97 11.13
CA LYS A 73 15.99 3.14 11.81
C LYS A 73 14.46 3.14 11.73
N PRO A 74 13.75 3.36 12.85
CA PRO A 74 12.30 3.55 12.81
C PRO A 74 11.93 4.85 12.09
N GLU A 75 10.84 4.80 11.33
CA GLU A 75 10.34 5.90 10.51
C GLU A 75 8.84 6.11 10.78
N CYS A 76 8.38 7.35 10.61
CA CYS A 76 6.96 7.65 10.67
C CYS A 76 6.31 7.45 9.32
N LYS A 77 5.36 6.51 9.25
CA LYS A 77 4.60 6.19 8.04
C LYS A 77 3.14 6.60 8.18
N ASN A 78 2.50 6.97 7.09
CA ASN A 78 1.03 7.11 7.08
C ASN A 78 0.38 5.72 7.08
N LYS A 79 -0.83 5.61 7.63
CA LYS A 79 -1.63 4.37 7.61
C LYS A 79 -2.09 3.96 6.21
N LYS A 80 -2.20 4.95 5.31
CA LYS A 80 -2.61 4.78 3.92
C LYS A 80 -1.42 4.75 2.96
N PRO A 81 -1.56 4.16 1.76
CA PRO A 81 -0.54 4.18 0.71
C PRO A 81 -0.05 5.61 0.42
N ASN A 82 1.26 5.78 0.21
CA ASN A 82 1.79 7.03 -0.30
C ASN A 82 1.74 7.02 -1.84
N CYS A 83 0.69 7.60 -2.42
CA CYS A 83 0.51 7.72 -3.86
C CYS A 83 1.50 8.66 -4.57
N ASN A 84 2.48 9.21 -3.85
CA ASN A 84 3.55 10.05 -4.38
C ASN A 84 4.95 9.47 -4.17
N GLY A 85 5.05 8.23 -3.66
CA GLY A 85 6.32 7.53 -3.48
C GLY A 85 6.60 6.47 -4.56
N PRO A 86 7.86 6.03 -4.71
CA PRO A 86 8.20 4.88 -5.55
C PRO A 86 7.33 3.66 -5.22
N GLY A 87 6.99 2.91 -6.27
CA GLY A 87 6.11 1.74 -6.19
C GLY A 87 4.64 2.08 -6.02
N ALA A 88 4.23 3.35 -6.10
CA ALA A 88 2.81 3.71 -6.07
C ALA A 88 2.10 3.30 -7.37
N ALA A 89 0.85 2.86 -7.24
CA ALA A 89 -0.14 2.64 -8.29
C ALA A 89 -1.49 3.12 -7.76
N CYS A 90 -1.87 4.36 -8.08
CA CYS A 90 -3.07 5.03 -7.56
C CYS A 90 -3.77 5.80 -8.67
N LEU A 91 -4.96 6.34 -8.41
CA LEU A 91 -5.72 7.13 -9.38
C LEU A 91 -6.08 6.28 -10.63
N ASP A 92 -5.96 6.83 -11.85
CA ASP A 92 -6.51 6.29 -13.10
C ASP A 92 -5.54 5.58 -14.08
N PRO A 93 -4.91 4.47 -13.68
CA PRO A 93 -3.88 4.42 -12.65
C PRO A 93 -2.58 5.08 -13.11
N ARG A 94 -2.11 6.00 -12.27
CA ARG A 94 -0.77 6.58 -12.27
C ARG A 94 0.17 5.67 -11.48
N PHE A 95 1.31 5.34 -12.08
CA PHE A 95 2.38 4.57 -11.47
C PHE A 95 3.61 5.44 -11.18
N ILE A 96 4.41 5.03 -10.20
CA ILE A 96 5.72 5.61 -9.90
C ILE A 96 6.76 4.49 -9.86
N GLY A 97 7.72 4.54 -10.78
CA GLY A 97 8.80 3.56 -10.88
C GLY A 97 9.78 3.60 -9.72
N ALA A 98 10.72 2.65 -9.68
CA ALA A 98 11.77 2.59 -8.67
C ALA A 98 12.65 3.86 -8.64
N ASP A 99 12.84 4.50 -9.80
CA ASP A 99 13.56 5.75 -9.99
C ASP A 99 12.77 7.00 -9.54
N GLY A 100 11.53 6.82 -9.07
CA GLY A 100 10.64 7.91 -8.68
C GLY A 100 9.93 8.59 -9.87
N THR A 101 10.13 8.12 -11.10
CA THR A 101 9.50 8.70 -12.28
C THR A 101 8.04 8.27 -12.38
N VAL A 102 7.18 9.23 -12.68
CA VAL A 102 5.76 9.02 -12.92
C VAL A 102 5.53 8.49 -14.33
N PHE A 103 4.70 7.46 -14.46
CA PHE A 103 4.19 6.98 -15.73
C PHE A 103 2.76 6.47 -15.61
N TYR A 104 2.08 6.29 -16.74
CA TYR A 104 0.71 5.83 -16.80
C TYR A 104 0.63 4.53 -17.57
N PHE A 105 -0.14 3.57 -17.05
CA PHE A 105 -0.46 2.33 -17.74
C PHE A 105 -1.97 2.14 -17.68
N HIS A 106 -2.62 2.28 -18.84
CA HIS A 106 -4.08 2.27 -18.87
C HIS A 106 -4.66 0.86 -18.83
N GLY A 107 -3.93 -0.16 -19.29
CA GLY A 107 -4.49 -1.50 -19.41
C GLY A 107 -5.83 -1.50 -20.19
N ARG A 108 -6.78 -2.32 -19.74
CA ARG A 108 -8.15 -2.41 -20.29
C ARG A 108 -9.15 -2.80 -19.22
N SER A 109 -10.39 -2.34 -19.34
CA SER A 109 -11.49 -2.73 -18.45
C SER A 109 -11.75 -4.24 -18.52
N ASN A 110 -11.96 -4.88 -17.36
CA ASN A 110 -12.18 -6.32 -17.18
C ASN A 110 -11.03 -7.21 -17.69
N HIS A 111 -9.80 -6.71 -17.62
CA HIS A 111 -8.61 -7.45 -18.00
C HIS A 111 -7.60 -7.50 -16.85
N HIS A 112 -6.67 -8.46 -16.93
CA HIS A 112 -5.63 -8.68 -15.93
C HIS A 112 -4.27 -8.37 -16.54
N PHE A 113 -3.41 -7.73 -15.77
CA PHE A 113 -2.04 -7.41 -16.18
C PHE A 113 -1.06 -7.64 -15.03
N THR A 114 0.08 -8.23 -15.34
CA THR A 114 1.20 -8.43 -14.42
C THR A 114 1.90 -7.12 -14.11
N LEU A 115 1.81 -6.70 -12.86
CA LEU A 115 2.56 -5.54 -12.35
C LEU A 115 4.00 -5.93 -12.01
N VAL A 116 4.20 -7.13 -11.46
CA VAL A 116 5.51 -7.67 -11.07
C VAL A 116 5.55 -9.17 -11.37
N SER A 117 6.62 -9.62 -12.01
CA SER A 117 6.95 -11.03 -12.23
C SER A 117 8.41 -11.22 -11.89
N ASP A 118 8.71 -12.00 -10.86
CA ASP A 118 10.05 -12.30 -10.37
C ASP A 118 10.09 -13.80 -10.00
N PRO A 119 11.24 -14.49 -9.93
CA PRO A 119 11.25 -15.92 -9.58
C PRO A 119 10.54 -16.28 -8.26
N ASN A 120 10.48 -15.35 -7.29
CA ASN A 120 9.86 -15.60 -5.97
C ASN A 120 8.58 -14.79 -5.72
N LEU A 121 8.13 -13.97 -6.67
CA LEU A 121 6.97 -13.10 -6.50
C LEU A 121 6.29 -12.79 -7.83
N HIS A 122 4.99 -13.03 -7.89
CA HIS A 122 4.14 -12.59 -8.99
C HIS A 122 2.98 -11.75 -8.47
N ILE A 123 2.75 -10.60 -9.08
CA ILE A 123 1.63 -9.72 -8.75
C ILE A 123 0.92 -9.32 -10.03
N ASN A 124 -0.33 -9.76 -10.14
CA ASN A 124 -1.26 -9.31 -11.16
C ASN A 124 -2.22 -8.26 -10.58
N ALA A 125 -2.74 -7.41 -11.46
CA ALA A 125 -3.82 -6.50 -11.17
C ALA A 125 -4.99 -6.73 -12.12
N ARG A 126 -6.21 -6.77 -11.58
CA ARG A 126 -7.46 -6.68 -12.34
C ARG A 126 -7.82 -5.22 -12.54
N PHE A 127 -8.05 -4.82 -13.78
CA PHE A 127 -8.46 -3.46 -14.11
C PHE A 127 -9.98 -3.42 -14.32
N ILE A 128 -10.65 -2.50 -13.65
CA ILE A 128 -12.02 -2.07 -13.99
C ILE A 128 -11.95 -0.79 -14.79
N GLY A 129 -13.04 -0.44 -15.47
CA GLY A 129 -13.03 0.78 -16.27
C GLY A 129 -14.31 1.05 -17.02
N LEU A 130 -14.37 2.26 -17.56
CA LEU A 130 -15.49 2.80 -18.31
C LEU A 130 -15.02 3.33 -19.66
N ARG A 131 -15.80 3.08 -20.72
CA ARG A 131 -15.63 3.69 -22.04
C ARG A 131 -16.96 4.17 -22.57
N PHE A 132 -17.09 5.48 -22.74
CA PHE A 132 -18.25 6.06 -23.42
C PHE A 132 -18.02 6.16 -24.93
N VAL A 133 -19.12 6.29 -25.69
CA VAL A 133 -19.12 6.36 -27.15
C VAL A 133 -18.20 7.46 -27.67
N GLY A 134 -17.35 7.13 -28.63
CA GLY A 134 -16.40 8.06 -29.26
C GLY A 134 -15.02 8.10 -28.61
N ARG A 135 -14.79 7.40 -27.50
CA ARG A 135 -13.45 7.27 -26.88
C ARG A 135 -12.74 6.00 -27.36
N GLN A 136 -11.46 6.13 -27.67
CA GLN A 136 -10.63 5.00 -28.14
C GLN A 136 -10.07 4.15 -26.99
N ARG A 137 -9.97 4.71 -25.78
CA ARG A 137 -9.36 4.07 -24.60
C ARG A 137 -10.34 4.05 -23.43
N ASP A 138 -10.17 3.07 -22.56
CA ASP A 138 -10.87 3.01 -21.28
C ASP A 138 -10.28 4.05 -20.32
N PHE A 139 -11.11 4.63 -19.47
CA PHE A 139 -10.65 5.02 -18.13
C PHE A 139 -10.59 3.77 -17.29
N THR A 140 -9.52 3.60 -16.51
CA THR A 140 -9.33 2.38 -15.73
C THR A 140 -8.81 2.66 -14.34
N TRP A 141 -9.07 1.69 -13.46
CA TRP A 141 -8.60 1.67 -12.08
C TRP A 141 -8.28 0.23 -11.68
N ILE A 142 -7.40 0.05 -10.69
CA ILE A 142 -7.05 -1.28 -10.17
C ILE A 142 -8.17 -1.72 -9.22
N GLN A 143 -8.88 -2.79 -9.55
CA GLN A 143 -9.92 -3.36 -8.70
C GLN A 143 -9.37 -4.38 -7.72
N ALA A 144 -8.46 -5.24 -8.17
CA ALA A 144 -7.97 -6.36 -7.40
C ALA A 144 -6.50 -6.62 -7.65
N LEU A 145 -5.82 -7.20 -6.67
CA LEU A 145 -4.49 -7.78 -6.81
C LEU A 145 -4.56 -9.29 -6.59
N GLY A 146 -3.85 -10.03 -7.45
CA GLY A 146 -3.52 -11.43 -7.25
C GLY A 146 -2.03 -11.52 -6.96
N ILE A 147 -1.66 -12.16 -5.86
CA ILE A 147 -0.29 -12.27 -5.37
C ILE A 147 0.03 -13.76 -5.30
N LEU A 148 1.03 -14.19 -6.05
CA LEU A 148 1.51 -15.56 -6.05
C LEU A 148 2.96 -15.56 -5.54
N PHE A 149 3.26 -16.47 -4.64
CA PHE A 149 4.55 -16.58 -3.97
C PHE A 149 4.69 -18.00 -3.45
N ASP A 150 5.88 -18.59 -3.60
CA ASP A 150 6.11 -20.01 -3.33
C ASP A 150 5.05 -20.89 -4.04
N ALA A 151 4.30 -21.69 -3.27
CA ALA A 151 3.18 -22.50 -3.72
C ALA A 151 1.81 -21.98 -3.23
N HIS A 152 1.72 -20.68 -2.93
CA HIS A 152 0.52 -20.05 -2.40
C HIS A 152 -0.01 -18.92 -3.28
N THR A 153 -1.30 -18.68 -3.14
CA THR A 153 -1.99 -17.56 -3.78
C THR A 153 -2.74 -16.73 -2.74
N PHE A 154 -2.67 -15.42 -2.89
CA PHE A 154 -3.46 -14.47 -2.10
C PHE A 154 -4.13 -13.49 -3.04
N SER A 155 -5.38 -13.12 -2.77
CA SER A 155 -6.05 -12.05 -3.49
C SER A 155 -6.66 -11.03 -2.55
N VAL A 156 -6.74 -9.80 -3.03
CA VAL A 156 -7.44 -8.69 -2.38
C VAL A 156 -8.18 -7.91 -3.45
N GLU A 157 -9.45 -7.62 -3.22
CA GLU A 157 -10.28 -6.86 -4.16
C GLU A 157 -11.14 -5.81 -3.48
N ALA A 158 -11.36 -4.70 -4.21
CA ALA A 158 -12.39 -3.72 -3.90
C ALA A 158 -13.76 -4.26 -4.35
N THR A 159 -14.70 -4.36 -3.41
CA THR A 159 -16.07 -4.78 -3.70
C THR A 159 -16.83 -3.67 -4.39
N LYS A 160 -17.62 -4.03 -5.41
CA LYS A 160 -18.45 -3.07 -6.15
C LYS A 160 -19.46 -2.41 -5.20
N ALA A 161 -19.60 -1.09 -5.31
CA ALA A 161 -20.54 -0.32 -4.54
C ALA A 161 -21.27 0.69 -5.43
N ARG A 162 -22.59 0.83 -5.24
CA ARG A 162 -23.39 1.81 -5.99
C ARG A 162 -23.09 3.25 -5.56
N LYS A 163 -22.98 3.46 -4.25
CA LYS A 163 -22.59 4.72 -3.63
C LYS A 163 -21.49 4.40 -2.63
N TRP A 164 -20.53 5.29 -2.52
CA TRP A 164 -19.50 5.16 -1.50
C TRP A 164 -20.09 5.29 -0.10
N ASP A 165 -19.75 4.35 0.77
CA ASP A 165 -20.00 4.40 2.20
C ASP A 165 -18.70 4.08 2.93
N GLN A 166 -18.15 5.08 3.62
CA GLN A 166 -16.91 4.90 4.37
C GLN A 166 -17.07 3.93 5.56
N GLU A 167 -18.31 3.71 6.01
CA GLU A 167 -18.62 2.79 7.10
C GLU A 167 -18.85 1.34 6.64
N THR A 168 -18.78 1.08 5.34
CA THR A 168 -18.77 -0.28 4.80
C THR A 168 -17.32 -0.69 4.50
N ASP A 169 -16.95 -1.91 4.89
CA ASP A 169 -15.66 -2.48 4.48
C ASP A 169 -15.78 -3.04 3.07
N HIS A 170 -15.08 -2.41 2.14
CA HIS A 170 -15.09 -2.76 0.72
C HIS A 170 -13.91 -3.67 0.34
N LEU A 171 -13.20 -4.25 1.30
CA LEU A 171 -12.13 -5.21 1.04
C LEU A 171 -12.65 -6.64 1.14
N LYS A 172 -12.36 -7.44 0.12
CA LYS A 172 -12.53 -8.90 0.14
C LYS A 172 -11.18 -9.57 -0.11
N PHE A 173 -10.92 -10.67 0.60
CA PHE A 173 -9.66 -11.40 0.54
C PHE A 173 -9.87 -12.88 0.24
N SER A 174 -8.86 -13.50 -0.35
CA SER A 174 -8.74 -14.95 -0.40
C SER A 174 -7.32 -15.41 -0.17
N TYR A 175 -7.14 -16.60 0.39
CA TYR A 175 -5.86 -17.30 0.51
C TYR A 175 -6.06 -18.73 0.01
N ASP A 176 -5.25 -19.17 -0.96
CA ASP A 176 -5.33 -20.48 -1.61
C ASP A 176 -6.76 -20.84 -2.07
N GLY A 177 -7.38 -19.90 -2.77
CA GLY A 177 -8.74 -20.04 -3.31
C GLY A 177 -9.88 -19.97 -2.28
N GLN A 178 -9.57 -19.92 -0.97
CA GLN A 178 -10.56 -19.84 0.10
C GLN A 178 -10.77 -18.40 0.55
N GLU A 179 -12.03 -18.00 0.74
CA GLU A 179 -12.38 -16.67 1.25
C GLU A 179 -11.82 -16.46 2.65
N LEU A 180 -11.20 -15.30 2.87
CA LEU A 180 -10.49 -14.98 4.10
C LEU A 180 -11.10 -13.76 4.79
N THR A 181 -11.44 -13.90 6.06
CA THR A 181 -11.80 -12.78 6.94
C THR A 181 -10.56 -12.28 7.68
N VAL A 182 -10.18 -11.03 7.44
CA VAL A 182 -9.09 -10.38 8.17
C VAL A 182 -9.68 -9.50 9.28
N PRO A 183 -9.48 -9.84 10.58
CA PRO A 183 -9.84 -8.99 11.71
C PRO A 183 -8.84 -7.83 11.80
N SER A 184 -8.12 -7.60 12.91
CA SER A 184 -7.05 -6.58 12.94
C SER A 184 -5.76 -7.06 12.28
N VAL A 185 -5.38 -8.32 12.55
CA VAL A 185 -4.19 -8.96 12.00
C VAL A 185 -4.55 -10.40 11.65
N TRP A 186 -4.08 -10.87 10.50
CA TRP A 186 -4.09 -12.27 10.11
C TRP A 186 -2.71 -12.66 9.60
N GLU A 187 -2.26 -13.87 9.93
CA GLU A 187 -1.01 -14.46 9.45
C GLU A 187 -1.34 -15.87 8.91
N SER A 188 -0.72 -16.25 7.80
CA SER A 188 -0.82 -17.63 7.28
C SER A 188 -0.27 -18.64 8.30
N PRO A 189 -0.74 -19.90 8.31
CA PRO A 189 -0.21 -20.95 9.19
C PRO A 189 1.32 -21.09 9.15
N GLU A 190 1.91 -20.89 7.98
CA GLU A 190 3.35 -20.99 7.72
C GLU A 190 4.12 -19.69 8.03
N ASN A 191 3.43 -18.62 8.44
CA ASN A 191 3.98 -17.28 8.68
C ASN A 191 4.70 -16.66 7.47
N ILE A 192 4.28 -17.02 6.26
CA ILE A 192 4.83 -16.55 4.97
C ILE A 192 4.12 -15.31 4.43
N ILE A 193 2.90 -15.03 4.88
CA ILE A 193 2.18 -13.80 4.60
C ILE A 193 1.49 -13.29 5.87
N LYS A 194 1.53 -11.98 6.05
CA LYS A 194 0.81 -11.25 7.09
C LYS A 194 -0.05 -10.17 6.47
N VAL A 195 -1.28 -10.03 6.95
CA VAL A 195 -2.21 -8.96 6.58
C VAL A 195 -2.63 -8.21 7.84
N GLU A 196 -2.37 -6.91 7.88
CA GLU A 196 -2.71 -6.04 9.01
C GLU A 196 -3.60 -4.90 8.55
N ARG A 197 -4.72 -4.69 9.25
CA ARG A 197 -5.58 -3.53 9.08
C ARG A 197 -4.85 -2.29 9.57
N THR A 198 -4.73 -1.28 8.70
CA THR A 198 -4.20 0.03 9.10
C THR A 198 -5.30 1.03 9.47
N SER A 199 -6.55 0.66 9.20
CA SER A 199 -7.79 1.35 9.58
C SER A 199 -8.86 0.29 9.85
N GLU A 200 -9.93 0.64 10.56
CA GLU A 200 -11.03 -0.29 10.84
C GLU A 200 -11.66 -0.89 9.57
N LYS A 201 -11.66 -0.12 8.47
CA LYS A 201 -12.24 -0.49 7.18
C LYS A 201 -11.35 0.03 6.06
N ASN A 202 -11.41 -0.63 4.89
CA ASN A 202 -10.88 -0.13 3.62
C ASN A 202 -9.36 0.09 3.54
N SER A 203 -8.55 -0.22 4.56
CA SER A 203 -7.10 -0.09 4.48
C SER A 203 -6.36 -1.24 5.15
N VAL A 204 -5.38 -1.81 4.44
CA VAL A 204 -4.51 -2.89 4.91
C VAL A 204 -3.07 -2.70 4.47
N VAL A 205 -2.16 -3.35 5.16
CA VAL A 205 -0.81 -3.65 4.71
C VAL A 205 -0.64 -5.16 4.64
N ILE A 206 -0.16 -5.64 3.50
CA ILE A 206 0.24 -7.03 3.27
C ILE A 206 1.76 -7.08 3.35
N SER A 207 2.30 -8.01 4.13
CA SER A 207 3.74 -8.20 4.33
C SER A 207 4.12 -9.62 3.95
N LEU A 208 5.02 -9.73 2.97
CA LEU A 208 5.74 -10.95 2.60
C LEU A 208 7.16 -10.82 3.17
N PRO A 209 7.53 -11.60 4.19
CA PRO A 209 8.83 -11.49 4.85
C PRO A 209 9.99 -11.49 3.85
N GLU A 210 10.91 -10.53 4.00
CA GLU A 210 12.10 -10.38 3.12
C GLU A 210 11.83 -10.07 1.64
N VAL A 211 10.57 -10.11 1.18
CA VAL A 211 10.19 -9.99 -0.23
C VAL A 211 9.58 -8.62 -0.52
N ALA A 212 8.44 -8.31 0.11
CA ALA A 212 7.68 -7.09 -0.19
C ALA A 212 6.74 -6.66 0.94
N GLU A 213 6.42 -5.38 0.96
CA GLU A 213 5.31 -4.80 1.72
C GLU A 213 4.37 -4.07 0.74
N ILE A 214 3.06 -4.28 0.86
CA ILE A 214 2.04 -3.76 -0.04
C ILE A 214 0.99 -3.04 0.79
N SER A 215 0.99 -1.70 0.72
CA SER A 215 -0.03 -0.89 1.38
C SER A 215 -1.20 -0.70 0.43
N ILE A 216 -2.42 -0.88 0.91
CA ILE A 216 -3.64 -0.83 0.10
C ILE A 216 -4.69 0.03 0.80
N ASN A 217 -5.39 0.86 0.02
CA ASN A 217 -6.56 1.60 0.47
C ASN A 217 -7.65 1.56 -0.61
N VAL A 218 -8.90 1.30 -0.23
CA VAL A 218 -10.05 1.38 -1.14
C VAL A 218 -10.58 2.80 -1.17
N VAL A 219 -10.81 3.33 -2.36
CA VAL A 219 -11.41 4.64 -2.60
C VAL A 219 -12.45 4.57 -3.72
N PRO A 220 -13.46 5.45 -3.72
CA PRO A 220 -14.34 5.62 -4.87
C PRO A 220 -13.72 6.59 -5.89
N VAL A 221 -14.28 6.65 -7.09
CA VAL A 221 -14.13 7.85 -7.92
C VAL A 221 -15.02 8.94 -7.34
N THR A 222 -14.45 10.07 -6.93
CA THR A 222 -15.23 11.15 -6.32
C THR A 222 -15.96 11.97 -7.38
N LYS A 223 -16.97 12.73 -6.96
CA LYS A 223 -17.66 13.68 -7.86
C LYS A 223 -16.72 14.73 -8.43
N GLU A 224 -15.69 15.11 -7.67
CA GLU A 224 -14.72 16.10 -8.12
C GLU A 224 -13.78 15.49 -9.17
N ASP A 225 -13.32 14.25 -8.96
CA ASP A 225 -12.53 13.54 -9.96
C ASP A 225 -13.33 13.36 -11.26
N ASP A 226 -14.58 12.92 -11.14
CA ASP A 226 -15.50 12.78 -12.28
C ASP A 226 -15.70 14.10 -13.04
N ARG A 227 -15.82 15.21 -12.33
CA ARG A 227 -15.97 16.55 -12.92
C ARG A 227 -14.69 17.03 -13.61
N ILE A 228 -13.53 16.85 -12.98
CA ILE A 228 -12.23 17.30 -13.51
C ILE A 228 -11.84 16.49 -14.75
N HIS A 229 -12.02 15.17 -14.69
CA HIS A 229 -11.56 14.26 -15.74
C HIS A 229 -12.65 13.88 -16.74
N ASN A 230 -13.91 14.28 -16.49
CA ASN A 230 -15.08 13.97 -17.32
C ASN A 230 -15.22 12.45 -17.51
N TYR A 231 -15.11 11.69 -16.42
CA TYR A 231 -15.23 10.23 -16.45
C TYR A 231 -16.65 9.80 -16.87
N ARG A 232 -17.66 10.58 -16.44
CA ARG A 232 -19.10 10.31 -16.57
C ARG A 232 -19.52 9.06 -15.80
N ILE A 233 -19.10 9.01 -14.53
CA ILE A 233 -19.41 7.89 -13.64
C ILE A 233 -20.94 7.71 -13.54
N PRO A 234 -21.47 6.50 -13.79
CA PRO A 234 -22.89 6.23 -13.75
C PRO A 234 -23.42 6.20 -12.30
N SER A 235 -24.72 6.45 -12.12
CA SER A 235 -25.32 6.58 -10.78
C SER A 235 -25.47 5.27 -9.98
N ASP A 236 -25.20 4.14 -10.62
CA ASP A 236 -25.33 2.79 -10.09
C ASP A 236 -23.99 2.14 -9.71
N ASP A 237 -22.87 2.84 -9.89
CA ASP A 237 -21.52 2.37 -9.54
C ASP A 237 -20.60 3.54 -9.19
N CYS A 238 -19.96 3.52 -8.02
CA CYS A 238 -18.98 4.54 -7.63
C CYS A 238 -17.53 4.18 -8.03
N PHE A 239 -17.33 3.05 -8.72
CA PHE A 239 -16.02 2.57 -9.16
C PHE A 239 -15.03 2.48 -7.99
N ALA A 240 -15.43 1.79 -6.91
CA ALA A 240 -14.53 1.49 -5.80
C ALA A 240 -13.30 0.72 -6.31
N HIS A 241 -12.11 1.21 -5.98
CA HIS A 241 -10.84 0.71 -6.51
C HIS A 241 -9.71 0.84 -5.47
N LEU A 242 -8.60 0.18 -5.76
CA LEU A 242 -7.41 0.14 -4.93
C LEU A 242 -6.46 1.27 -5.30
N GLU A 243 -6.08 2.05 -4.29
CA GLU A 243 -4.80 2.75 -4.25
C GLU A 243 -3.78 1.83 -3.61
N VAL A 244 -2.61 1.67 -4.26
CA VAL A 244 -1.60 0.71 -3.82
C VAL A 244 -0.24 1.39 -3.75
N GLN A 245 0.55 1.02 -2.74
CA GLN A 245 1.97 1.31 -2.71
C GLN A 245 2.75 0.03 -2.42
N PHE A 246 3.57 -0.37 -3.38
CA PHE A 246 4.51 -1.48 -3.23
C PHE A 246 5.85 -0.99 -2.70
N ARG A 247 6.45 -1.79 -1.81
CA ARG A 247 7.82 -1.63 -1.37
C ARG A 247 8.49 -2.99 -1.44
N PHE A 248 9.44 -3.15 -2.35
CA PHE A 248 10.13 -4.41 -2.55
C PHE A 248 11.48 -4.43 -1.85
N TYR A 249 11.87 -5.61 -1.38
CA TYR A 249 13.12 -5.84 -0.64
C TYR A 249 14.00 -6.92 -1.27
N GLY A 250 13.41 -7.83 -2.05
CA GLY A 250 14.09 -9.02 -2.55
C GLY A 250 13.86 -9.32 -4.03
N LEU A 251 13.53 -8.32 -4.85
CA LEU A 251 13.43 -8.53 -6.30
C LEU A 251 14.79 -8.89 -6.90
N SER A 252 14.78 -9.82 -7.83
CA SER A 252 15.97 -10.20 -8.57
C SER A 252 16.28 -9.21 -9.70
N GLY A 253 17.46 -9.36 -10.30
CA GLY A 253 17.87 -8.52 -11.43
C GLY A 253 17.10 -8.76 -12.72
N ASN A 254 16.29 -9.82 -12.83
CA ASN A 254 15.51 -10.14 -14.04
C ASN A 254 14.00 -9.89 -13.87
N VAL A 255 13.59 -9.16 -12.82
CA VAL A 255 12.19 -8.85 -12.52
C VAL A 255 11.49 -8.15 -13.70
N GLU A 256 10.37 -8.70 -14.13
CA GLU A 256 9.53 -8.19 -15.22
C GLU A 256 8.18 -7.64 -14.70
N GLY A 257 7.37 -7.13 -15.60
CA GLY A 257 6.05 -6.56 -15.29
C GLY A 257 6.00 -5.05 -15.49
N VAL A 258 4.78 -4.50 -15.54
CA VAL A 258 4.52 -3.07 -15.79
C VAL A 258 5.30 -2.18 -14.82
N LEU A 259 5.32 -2.55 -13.54
CA LEU A 259 6.08 -1.84 -12.50
C LEU A 259 7.44 -2.51 -12.25
N GLY A 260 7.47 -3.84 -12.23
CA GLY A 260 8.66 -4.63 -11.92
C GLY A 260 9.87 -4.29 -12.80
N ARG A 261 9.67 -4.11 -14.12
CA ARG A 261 10.76 -3.75 -15.05
C ARG A 261 11.47 -2.45 -14.64
N THR A 262 10.82 -1.54 -13.92
CA THR A 262 11.45 -0.29 -13.44
C THR A 262 12.50 -0.51 -12.34
N TYR A 263 12.52 -1.70 -11.71
CA TYR A 263 13.46 -2.08 -10.65
C TYR A 263 14.72 -2.76 -11.18
N GLN A 264 14.80 -3.06 -12.48
CA GLN A 264 16.02 -3.63 -13.07
C GLN A 264 17.12 -2.55 -13.17
N SER A 265 18.38 -2.95 -12.96
CA SER A 265 19.53 -2.03 -12.97
C SER A 265 19.85 -1.45 -14.35
N ASP A 266 19.46 -2.13 -15.41
CA ASP A 266 19.58 -1.69 -16.81
C ASP A 266 18.36 -0.90 -17.29
N PHE A 267 17.36 -0.67 -16.43
CA PHE A 267 16.15 0.02 -16.83
C PHE A 267 16.45 1.47 -17.22
N VAL A 268 16.30 1.75 -18.50
CA VAL A 268 16.30 3.11 -19.03
C VAL A 268 14.86 3.53 -19.18
N ASN A 269 14.48 4.56 -18.43
CA ASN A 269 13.13 5.06 -18.46
C ASN A 269 12.76 5.58 -19.86
N PRO A 270 11.76 4.99 -20.56
CA PRO A 270 11.40 5.40 -21.91
C PRO A 270 10.60 6.72 -21.94
N VAL A 271 10.19 7.23 -20.77
CA VAL A 271 9.43 8.47 -20.63
C VAL A 271 10.26 9.64 -21.12
N LYS A 272 9.72 10.37 -22.12
CA LYS A 272 10.31 11.62 -22.57
C LYS A 272 10.10 12.72 -21.52
N LEU A 273 11.19 13.36 -21.10
CA LEU A 273 11.14 14.53 -20.23
C LEU A 273 10.25 15.63 -20.85
N GLY A 274 9.37 16.21 -20.03
CA GLY A 274 8.46 17.28 -20.45
C GLY A 274 7.12 16.81 -21.04
N VAL A 275 6.87 15.51 -21.19
CA VAL A 275 5.55 14.99 -21.59
C VAL A 275 4.64 14.91 -20.37
N ALA A 276 3.51 15.62 -20.42
CA ALA A 276 2.44 15.46 -19.44
C ALA A 276 1.79 14.08 -19.60
N MET A 277 1.72 13.32 -18.51
CA MET A 277 1.14 11.96 -18.46
C MET A 277 1.75 10.97 -19.46
N PRO A 278 3.00 10.55 -19.26
CA PRO A 278 3.66 9.66 -20.19
C PRO A 278 3.12 8.24 -20.04
N VAL A 279 2.47 7.75 -21.09
CA VAL A 279 1.86 6.42 -21.14
C VAL A 279 2.90 5.41 -21.61
N VAL A 280 3.13 4.37 -20.83
CA VAL A 280 3.93 3.22 -21.24
C VAL A 280 3.02 2.13 -21.78
N GLY A 281 3.45 1.49 -22.87
CA GLY A 281 2.81 0.28 -23.37
C GLY A 281 3.24 -0.95 -22.58
N GLY A 282 2.72 -2.10 -22.96
CA GLY A 282 3.06 -3.40 -22.35
C GLY A 282 1.85 -4.30 -22.18
N GLU A 283 0.69 -3.89 -22.68
CA GLU A 283 -0.55 -4.66 -22.61
C GLU A 283 -0.43 -6.01 -23.32
N ASP A 284 0.32 -6.10 -24.42
CA ASP A 284 0.63 -7.35 -25.13
C ASP A 284 1.63 -8.23 -24.38
N LYS A 285 2.55 -7.61 -23.61
CA LYS A 285 3.63 -8.29 -22.90
C LYS A 285 3.20 -8.87 -21.55
N TYR A 286 2.33 -8.15 -20.84
CA TYR A 286 2.03 -8.39 -19.43
C TYR A 286 0.57 -8.76 -19.20
N ARG A 287 -0.24 -8.97 -20.23
CA ARG A 287 -1.60 -9.48 -20.04
C ARG A 287 -1.58 -10.93 -19.59
N THR A 288 -2.44 -11.26 -18.63
CA THR A 288 -2.69 -12.63 -18.16
C THR A 288 -4.14 -13.03 -18.42
N SER A 289 -4.41 -14.34 -18.44
CA SER A 289 -5.77 -14.87 -18.64
C SER A 289 -6.67 -14.67 -17.42
N SER A 290 -6.12 -14.69 -16.20
CA SER A 290 -6.85 -14.50 -14.96
C SER A 290 -6.00 -13.75 -13.91
N LEU A 291 -6.65 -13.37 -12.80
CA LEU A 291 -5.97 -12.69 -11.68
C LEU A 291 -4.83 -13.54 -11.08
N LEU A 292 -4.96 -14.87 -11.10
CA LEU A 292 -3.99 -15.81 -10.53
C LEU A 292 -3.24 -16.61 -11.61
N ALA A 293 -3.27 -16.17 -12.87
CA ALA A 293 -2.51 -16.81 -13.95
C ALA A 293 -1.12 -16.17 -14.11
N THR A 294 -0.15 -16.96 -14.57
CA THR A 294 1.25 -16.53 -14.78
C THR A 294 1.63 -16.48 -16.26
N ASP A 295 0.64 -16.60 -17.15
CA ASP A 295 0.76 -16.88 -18.58
C ASP A 295 1.07 -15.66 -19.47
N CYS A 296 1.71 -14.62 -18.92
CA CYS A 296 2.07 -13.44 -19.70
C CYS A 296 3.34 -13.65 -20.53
N ALA A 297 3.43 -13.00 -21.69
CA ALA A 297 4.50 -13.22 -22.67
C ALA A 297 5.92 -12.87 -22.18
N ARG A 298 6.04 -12.05 -21.13
CA ARG A 298 7.32 -11.66 -20.51
C ARG A 298 7.44 -12.07 -19.05
N CYS A 299 6.52 -12.88 -18.55
CA CYS A 299 6.54 -13.32 -17.16
C CYS A 299 7.73 -14.24 -16.93
N VAL A 300 8.35 -14.12 -15.74
CA VAL A 300 9.53 -14.90 -15.33
C VAL A 300 9.30 -15.67 -14.04
N PHE A 301 8.14 -15.49 -13.42
CA PHE A 301 7.69 -16.36 -12.32
C PHE A 301 7.49 -17.79 -12.84
N PRO A 302 7.97 -18.82 -12.12
CA PRO A 302 7.83 -20.20 -12.55
C PRO A 302 6.36 -20.59 -12.72
N GLU A 303 6.06 -21.47 -13.68
CA GLU A 303 4.74 -22.10 -13.72
C GLU A 303 4.58 -22.98 -12.47
N VAL A 304 3.55 -22.66 -11.68
CA VAL A 304 3.15 -23.43 -10.51
C VAL A 304 1.71 -23.85 -10.74
N GLU A 305 1.44 -25.16 -10.71
CA GLU A 305 0.08 -25.68 -10.69
C GLU A 305 -0.47 -25.53 -9.26
N PHE A 306 -1.52 -24.72 -9.09
CA PHE A 306 -2.22 -24.50 -7.82
C PHE A 306 -3.56 -25.24 -7.80
#